data_AF-A0A1I7Y3H4-F1
#
_entry.id   AF-A0A1I7Y3H4-F1
#
_cell.length_a   1.000
_cell.length_b   1.000
_cell.length_c   1.000
_cell.angle_alpha   90.00
_cell.angle_beta   90.00
_cell.angle_gamma   90.00
#
_symmetry.space_group_name_H-M   'P 1'
#
loop_
_entity.id
_entity.type
_entity.pdbx_description
1 polymer ?
#
loop_
_entity_poly.entity_id
_entity_poly.type
_entity_poly.pdbx_seq_one_letter_code
_entity_poly.pdbx_strand_id
1 'polypeptide(L)' 'MDPGLQNFVHQLQAETQKQKLAEQIHTLTNRCWDVCIGDSRLGNKMDGRTESCLQNCVNRMIDASNFMVNHLQSMQGQ' A
#
# COMPACT_ATOMS: atom_id res chain seq x y z
N MET A 1 -17.02 -5.09 -31.52
CA MET A 1 -16.07 -4.13 -30.91
C MET A 1 -14.80 -4.16 -31.73
N ASP A 2 -14.17 -3.01 -31.96
CA ASP A 2 -12.89 -2.92 -32.68
C ASP A 2 -11.78 -3.65 -31.89
N PRO A 3 -11.02 -4.59 -32.50
CA PRO A 3 -9.98 -5.34 -31.81
C PRO A 3 -8.85 -4.45 -31.23
N GLY A 4 -8.55 -3.32 -31.88
CA GLY A 4 -7.56 -2.36 -31.39
C GLY A 4 -8.03 -1.66 -30.11
N LEU A 5 -9.30 -1.29 -30.05
CA LEU A 5 -9.90 -0.70 -28.85
C LEU A 5 -9.86 -1.66 -27.65
N GLN A 6 -10.13 -2.95 -27.86
CA GLN A 6 -10.08 -3.94 -26.79
C GLN A 6 -8.67 -4.10 -26.20
N ASN A 7 -7.65 -4.14 -27.07
CA ASN A 7 -6.24 -4.20 -26.64
C ASN A 7 -5.82 -2.95 -25.87
N PHE A 8 -6.24 -1.77 -26.33
CA PHE A 8 -5.96 -0.51 -25.64
C PHE A 8 -6.58 -0.49 -24.23
N VAL A 9 -7.84 -0.90 -24.09
CA VAL A 9 -8.52 -0.97 -22.78
C VAL A 9 -7.79 -1.92 -21.84
N HIS A 10 -7.33 -3.08 -22.33
CA HIS A 10 -6.57 -4.03 -21.52
C HIS A 10 -5.23 -3.44 -21.02
N GLN A 11 -4.49 -2.76 -21.89
CA GLN A 11 -3.24 -2.08 -21.52
C GLN A 11 -3.48 -0.98 -20.50
N LEU A 12 -4.52 -0.17 -20.70
CA LEU A 12 -4.89 0.90 -19.78
C LEU A 12 -5.23 0.36 -18.39
N GLN A 13 -5.94 -0.77 -18.31
CA GLN A 13 -6.22 -1.44 -17.04
C GLN A 13 -4.93 -1.87 -16.33
N ALA A 14 -3.98 -2.48 -17.05
CA ALA A 14 -2.70 -2.90 -16.47
C ALA A 14 -1.89 -1.71 -15.91
N GLU A 15 -1.80 -0.61 -16.66
CA GLU A 15 -1.10 0.60 -16.20
C GLU A 15 -1.82 1.27 -15.04
N THR A 16 -3.16 1.26 -15.03
CA THR A 16 -3.96 1.76 -13.90
C THR A 16 -3.68 0.96 -12.62
N GLN A 17 -3.55 -0.38 -12.71
CA GLN A 17 -3.22 -1.20 -11.54
C GLN A 17 -1.81 -0.90 -11.01
N LYS A 18 -0.83 -0.69 -11.89
CA LYS A 18 0.53 -0.30 -11.49
C LYS A 18 0.54 1.06 -10.79
N GLN A 19 -0.19 2.04 -11.32
CA GLN A 19 -0.34 3.36 -10.71
C GLN A 19 -0.92 3.27 -9.30
N LYS A 20 -2.01 2.50 -9.12
CA LYS A 20 -2.61 2.28 -7.80
C LYS A 20 -1.65 1.62 -6.81
N LEU A 21 -0.87 0.63 -7.26
CA LEU A 21 0.14 0.00 -6.42
C LEU A 21 1.21 1.01 -6.00
N ALA A 22 1.69 1.85 -6.92
CA ALA A 22 2.67 2.88 -6.60
C ALA A 22 2.12 3.87 -5.56
N GLU A 23 0.87 4.30 -5.70
CA GLU A 23 0.19 5.16 -4.73
C GLU A 23 0.10 4.52 -3.34
N GLN A 24 -0.22 3.22 -3.27
CA GLN A 24 -0.24 2.48 -2.01
C GLN A 24 1.16 2.38 -1.38
N ILE A 25 2.20 2.15 -2.19
CA ILE A 25 3.59 2.14 -1.72
C ILE A 25 3.95 3.50 -1.10
N HIS A 26 3.64 4.60 -1.79
CA HIS A 26 3.91 5.95 -1.27
C HIS A 26 3.14 6.22 0.03
N THR A 27 1.87 5.82 0.09
CA THR A 27 1.03 6.00 1.29
C THR A 27 1.59 5.24 2.48
N LEU A 28 1.91 3.95 2.31
CA LEU A 28 2.50 3.13 3.35
C LEU A 28 3.88 3.64 3.77
N THR A 29 4.68 4.10 2.81
CA THR A 29 6.02 4.64 3.07
C THR A 29 5.93 5.88 3.95
N ASN A 30 5.12 6.87 3.58
CA ASN A 30 4.95 8.11 4.36
C ASN A 30 4.47 7.79 5.78
N ARG A 31 3.43 6.97 5.90
CA ARG A 31 2.86 6.65 7.21
C ARG A 31 3.81 5.83 8.09
N CYS A 32 4.50 4.83 7.53
CA CYS A 32 5.47 4.05 8.31
C CYS A 32 6.74 4.83 8.62
N TRP A 33 7.11 5.80 7.79
CA TRP A 33 8.18 6.74 8.10
C TRP A 33 7.83 7.54 9.37
N ASP A 34 6.65 8.15 9.41
CA ASP A 34 6.20 8.93 10.57
C ASP A 34 6.13 8.08 11.85
N VAL A 35 5.69 6.83 11.73
CA VAL A 35 5.53 5.91 12.88
C VAL A 35 6.86 5.38 13.40
N CYS A 36 7.76 4.98 12.51
CA CYS A 36 8.96 4.23 12.90
C CYS A 36 10.22 5.08 13.00
N ILE A 37 10.30 6.18 12.25
CA ILE A 37 11.48 7.03 12.17
C ILE A 37 11.20 8.39 12.81
N GLY A 38 10.09 9.03 12.43
CA GLY A 38 9.72 10.36 12.93
C GLY A 38 10.84 11.38 12.70
N ASP A 39 11.18 12.16 13.75
CA ASP A 39 12.28 13.15 13.72
C ASP A 39 13.68 12.54 14.00
N SER A 40 13.77 11.21 14.11
CA SER A 40 15.02 10.54 14.43
C SER A 40 15.99 10.61 13.25
N ARG A 41 17.24 11.00 13.52
CA ARG A 41 18.29 10.96 12.50
C ARG A 41 18.74 9.52 12.27
N LEU A 42 18.63 9.06 11.03
CA LEU A 42 19.23 7.80 10.62
C LEU A 42 20.75 7.93 10.57
N GLY A 43 21.46 6.91 11.05
CA GLY A 43 22.90 6.77 10.84
C GLY A 43 23.22 6.31 9.41
N ASN A 44 24.45 5.86 9.17
CA ASN A 44 24.87 5.33 7.86
C ASN A 44 24.12 4.06 7.44
N LYS A 45 23.41 3.42 8.39
CA LYS A 45 22.57 2.25 8.18
C LYS A 45 21.35 2.35 9.09
N MET A 46 20.26 1.73 8.66
CA MET A 46 19.11 1.52 9.51
C MET A 46 19.48 0.53 10.63
N ASP A 47 19.07 0.82 11.87
CA ASP A 47 19.26 -0.14 12.95
C ASP A 47 18.18 -1.25 12.88
N GLY A 48 18.48 -2.40 13.48
CA GLY A 48 17.56 -3.55 13.42
C GLY A 48 16.20 -3.30 14.07
N ARG A 49 16.11 -2.33 15.00
CA ARG A 49 14.83 -1.93 15.62
C ARG A 49 13.95 -1.19 14.62
N THR A 50 14.53 -0.27 13.87
CA THR A 50 13.86 0.52 12.83
C THR A 50 13.43 -0.38 11.68
N GLU A 51 14.29 -1.30 11.23
CA GLU A 51 13.94 -2.30 10.21
C GLU A 51 12.74 -3.16 10.66
N SER A 52 12.80 -3.70 11.88
CA SER A 52 11.70 -4.49 12.47
C SER A 52 10.42 -3.66 12.61
N CYS A 53 10.54 -2.36 12.96
CA CYS A 53 9.38 -1.48 13.04
C CYS A 53 8.72 -1.30 11.67
N LEU A 54 9.49 -1.00 10.62
CA LEU A 54 8.96 -0.79 9.28
C LEU A 54 8.25 -2.04 8.74
N GLN A 55 8.85 -3.23 8.91
CA GLN A 55 8.22 -4.50 8.53
C GLN A 55 6.87 -4.69 9.25
N ASN A 56 6.85 -4.50 10.57
CA ASN A 56 5.62 -4.64 11.35
C ASN A 56 4.59 -3.58 10.99
N CYS A 57 5.01 -2.34 10.74
CA CYS A 57 4.13 -1.24 10.39
C CYS A 57 3.39 -1.50 9.07
N VAL A 58 4.12 -1.90 8.03
CA VAL A 58 3.54 -2.21 6.72
C VAL A 58 2.56 -3.37 6.84
N ASN A 59 2.97 -4.49 7.45
CA ASN A 59 2.10 -5.67 7.62
C ASN A 59 0.82 -5.33 8.38
N ARG A 60 0.94 -4.63 9.51
CA ARG A 60 -0.23 -4.25 10.34
C ARG A 60 -1.17 -3.28 9.64
N MET A 61 -0.66 -2.35 8.83
CA MET A 61 -1.52 -1.45 8.07
C MET A 61 -2.31 -2.18 6.97
N ILE A 62 -1.67 -3.13 6.29
CA ILE A 62 -2.35 -3.97 5.30
C ILE A 62 -3.40 -4.84 5.98
N ASP A 63 -3.07 -5.49 7.10
CA ASP A 63 -4.01 -6.31 7.88
C ASP A 63 -5.21 -5.49 8.35
N ALA A 64 -4.97 -4.30 8.91
CA ALA A 64 -6.03 -3.41 9.37
C ALA A 64 -6.93 -2.92 8.22
N SER A 65 -6.34 -2.58 7.07
CA SER A 65 -7.08 -2.16 5.88
C SER A 65 -7.97 -3.29 5.36
N ASN A 66 -7.45 -4.51 5.28
CA ASN A 66 -8.22 -5.69 4.87
C ASN A 66 -9.34 -5.99 5.86
N PHE A 67 -9.05 -5.93 7.16
CA PHE A 67 -10.06 -6.11 8.21
C PHE A 67 -11.20 -5.10 8.07
N MET A 68 -10.89 -3.81 7.90
CA MET A 68 -11.90 -2.77 7.70
C MET A 68 -12.74 -3.02 6.44
N VAL A 69 -12.12 -3.33 5.30
CA VAL A 69 -12.84 -3.60 4.06
C VAL A 69 -13.77 -4.80 4.22
N ASN A 70 -13.27 -5.91 4.78
CA ASN A 70 -14.09 -7.11 5.02
C ASN A 70 -15.25 -6.82 5.97
N HIS A 71 -15.01 -6.03 7.03
CA HIS A 71 -16.04 -5.64 7.96
C HIS A 71 -17.13 -4.80 7.30
N LEU A 72 -16.75 -3.77 6.53
CA LEU A 72 -17.70 -2.93 5.80
C LEU A 72 -18.52 -3.73 4.78
N GLN A 73 -17.89 -4.66 4.05
CA GLN A 73 -18.60 -5.56 3.13
C GLN A 73 -19.62 -6.44 3.85
N SER A 74 -19.27 -6.95 5.05
CA SER A 74 -20.20 -7.76 5.86
C SER A 74 -21.41 -6.97 6.35
N MET A 75 -21.27 -5.65 6.53
CA MET A 75 -22.36 -4.76 6.92
C MET A 75 -23.28 -4.40 5.76
N GLN A 76 -22.78 -4.34 4.52
CA GLN A 76 -23.58 -4.06 3.32
C GLN A 76 -24.45 -5.25 2.89
N GLY A 77 -24.13 -6.45 3.36
CA GLY A 77 -24.92 -7.67 3.16
C GLY A 77 -26.00 -7.92 4.22
N GLN A 78 -26.15 -7.01 5.20
CA GLN A 78 -27.28 -6.95 6.15
C GLN A 78 -28.27 -5.88 5.70
#